data_AF-A0A352NI68-F1
#
_entry.id   AF-A0A352NI68-F1
#
_cell.length_a   1.000
_cell.length_b   1.000
_cell.length_c   1.000
_cell.angle_alpha   90.00
_cell.angle_beta   90.00
_cell.angle_gamma   90.00
#
_symmetry.space_group_name_H-M   'P 1'
#
loop_
_entity.id
_entity.type
_entity.pdbx_description
1 polymer ?
#
loop_
_entity_poly.entity_id
_entity_poly.type
_entity_poly.pdbx_seq_one_letter_code
_entity_poly.pdbx_strand_id
1 'polypeptide(L)'
;MVRRELFQRSLACIFLFFVLVTGGCGAGSNKPSPAASDETAGGGPLLEYFKASHPGKEVVIFNRADLNDDNTEDMVVIFRESKETNSMLAVLDLSGSYQCTNEVPAPVSNQVIQFKDIDQKPPLEFIVQGMKGANVGYAIYRVEGTKLEDLFGEGMKDCC
;
A
#
# COMPACT_ATOMS: atom_id res chain seq x y z
N MET A 1 22.34 17.28 64.11
CA MET A 1 22.26 18.33 65.13
C MET A 1 21.46 19.50 64.53
N VAL A 2 20.13 19.42 64.61
CA VAL A 2 19.22 20.28 65.39
C VAL A 2 19.02 21.70 64.81
N ARG A 3 17.87 21.82 64.12
CA ARG A 3 16.81 22.85 64.21
C ARG A 3 17.15 24.35 64.26
N ARG A 4 16.56 25.08 63.30
CA ARG A 4 15.80 26.33 63.51
C ARG A 4 14.50 26.16 62.69
N GLU A 5 13.34 25.85 63.27
CA GLU A 5 12.42 26.75 64.02
C GLU A 5 12.20 28.06 63.24
N LEU A 6 11.01 28.56 62.93
CA LEU A 6 9.61 28.14 63.07
C LEU A 6 8.79 29.28 62.41
N PHE A 7 7.53 29.02 62.02
CA PHE A 7 6.45 30.03 61.92
C PHE A 7 6.52 31.04 60.73
N GLN A 8 5.44 31.41 60.03
CA GLN A 8 4.07 31.54 60.50
C GLN A 8 3.08 31.53 59.30
N ARG A 9 1.95 30.88 59.55
CA ARG A 9 0.75 30.73 58.71
C ARG A 9 -0.02 32.05 58.58
N SER A 10 -0.89 32.12 57.57
CA SER A 10 -2.08 32.98 57.39
C SER A 10 -1.96 33.80 56.11
N LEU A 11 -2.98 34.06 55.31
CA LEU A 11 -4.42 33.80 55.30
C LEU A 11 -4.77 34.03 53.81
N ALA A 12 -5.40 33.09 53.12
CA ALA A 12 -6.84 33.12 52.87
C ALA A 12 -7.30 34.19 51.86
N CYS A 13 -8.10 33.71 50.90
CA CYS A 13 -9.25 34.43 50.30
C CYS A 13 -8.87 35.52 49.27
N ILE A 14 -9.43 35.59 48.07
CA ILE A 14 -10.86 35.67 47.74
C ILE A 14 -10.94 35.70 46.20
N PHE A 15 -11.87 34.91 45.63
CA PHE A 15 -12.68 35.16 44.41
C PHE A 15 -11.94 35.49 43.08
N LEU A 16 -12.45 35.21 41.88
CA LEU A 16 -13.83 35.27 41.42
C LEU A 16 -13.91 34.52 40.08
N PHE A 17 -14.96 33.73 39.93
CA PHE A 17 -15.53 33.23 38.69
C PHE A 17 -15.45 34.25 37.53
N PHE A 18 -14.93 33.84 36.37
CA PHE A 18 -15.42 34.38 35.11
C PHE A 18 -15.60 33.25 34.10
N VAL A 19 -16.88 32.92 33.89
CA VAL A 19 -17.40 32.11 32.81
C VAL A 19 -17.12 32.83 31.50
N LEU A 20 -16.49 32.15 30.54
CA LEU A 20 -16.73 32.38 29.11
C LEU A 20 -16.66 31.02 28.41
N VAL A 21 -17.84 30.43 28.23
CA VAL A 21 -18.10 29.37 27.26
C VAL A 21 -17.99 30.00 25.88
N THR A 22 -16.91 29.71 25.17
CA THR A 22 -16.84 29.90 23.72
C THR A 22 -16.98 28.54 23.06
N GLY A 23 -18.06 28.40 22.29
CA GLY A 23 -18.33 27.22 21.48
C GLY A 23 -17.23 27.03 20.44
N GLY A 24 -16.48 25.93 20.57
CA GLY A 24 -15.65 25.40 19.51
C GLY A 24 -16.45 24.38 18.71
N CYS A 25 -17.04 24.82 17.59
CA CYS A 25 -17.46 23.90 16.53
C CYS A 25 -16.20 23.22 15.96
N GLY A 26 -15.84 22.07 16.52
CA GLY A 26 -14.86 21.17 15.93
C GLY A 26 -15.47 20.52 14.69
N ALA A 27 -15.40 21.21 13.56
CA ALA A 27 -15.69 20.63 12.26
C ALA A 27 -14.71 19.46 12.05
N GLY A 28 -15.24 18.23 12.14
CA GLY A 28 -14.55 17.02 11.75
C GLY A 28 -14.11 17.16 10.30
N SER A 29 -12.84 17.53 10.11
CA SER A 29 -12.21 17.52 8.81
C SER A 29 -11.97 16.05 8.47
N ASN A 30 -12.96 15.39 7.87
CA ASN A 30 -12.68 14.29 6.96
C ASN A 30 -11.72 14.87 5.92
N LYS A 31 -10.42 14.66 6.09
CA LYS A 31 -9.48 14.76 4.97
C LYS A 31 -9.93 13.66 4.00
N PRO A 32 -10.42 14.00 2.80
CA PRO A 32 -10.38 13.02 1.75
C PRO A 32 -8.91 12.67 1.57
N SER A 33 -8.56 11.38 1.60
CA SER A 33 -7.33 10.92 0.97
C SER A 33 -7.24 11.57 -0.40
N PRO A 34 -6.07 12.07 -0.85
CA PRO A 34 -5.93 12.50 -2.22
C PRO A 34 -6.33 11.33 -3.11
N ALA A 35 -7.48 11.49 -3.77
CA ALA A 35 -7.84 10.70 -4.92
C ALA A 35 -6.80 11.02 -6.01
N ALA A 36 -6.26 9.96 -6.59
CA ALA A 36 -5.64 9.88 -7.92
C ALA A 36 -4.99 11.18 -8.43
N SER A 37 -3.66 11.26 -8.32
CA SER A 37 -2.89 12.09 -9.24
C SER A 37 -2.95 11.47 -10.64
N ASP A 38 -3.79 12.10 -11.44
CA ASP A 38 -3.91 12.01 -12.88
C ASP A 38 -2.57 12.39 -13.56
N GLU A 39 -1.67 11.42 -13.71
CA GLU A 39 -0.57 11.44 -14.70
C GLU A 39 -1.08 10.68 -15.94
N THR A 40 -1.82 11.43 -16.76
CA THR A 40 -2.84 10.98 -17.69
C THR A 40 -2.31 10.30 -18.96
N ALA A 41 -3.03 9.25 -19.38
CA ALA A 41 -3.15 8.68 -20.74
C ALA A 41 -2.07 7.71 -21.28
N GLY A 42 -0.88 7.63 -20.69
CA GLY A 42 0.11 6.60 -21.01
C GLY A 42 0.82 6.23 -19.73
N GLY A 43 0.69 4.97 -19.28
CA GLY A 43 1.03 4.54 -17.91
C GLY A 43 2.50 4.62 -17.48
N GLY A 44 3.23 5.67 -17.84
CA GLY A 44 4.53 6.03 -17.30
C GLY A 44 5.68 5.08 -17.63
N PRO A 45 6.90 5.42 -17.19
CA PRO A 45 8.11 4.70 -17.52
C PRO A 45 8.10 3.20 -17.14
N LEU A 46 7.50 2.83 -16.01
CA LEU A 46 7.38 1.43 -15.58
C LEU A 46 6.52 0.60 -16.54
N LEU A 47 5.41 1.14 -17.03
CA LEU A 47 4.57 0.43 -18.00
C LEU A 47 5.23 0.37 -19.37
N GLU A 48 5.94 1.42 -19.77
CA GLU A 48 6.73 1.43 -21.00
C GLU A 48 7.85 0.38 -20.96
N TYR A 49 8.57 0.31 -19.84
CA TYR A 49 9.58 -0.72 -19.61
C TYR A 49 8.98 -2.13 -19.63
N PHE A 50 7.82 -2.32 -18.98
CA PHE A 50 7.10 -3.59 -19.05
C PHE A 50 6.76 -3.96 -20.50
N LYS A 51 6.15 -3.04 -21.27
CA LYS A 51 5.76 -3.29 -22.67
C LYS A 51 6.97 -3.58 -23.57
N ALA A 52 8.11 -2.94 -23.31
CA ALA A 52 9.35 -3.18 -24.03
C ALA A 52 9.97 -4.55 -23.71
N SER A 53 9.92 -4.97 -22.43
CA SER A 53 10.43 -6.27 -21.98
C SER A 53 9.49 -7.44 -22.29
N HIS A 54 8.19 -7.18 -22.44
CA HIS A 54 7.14 -8.18 -22.70
C HIS A 54 6.36 -7.84 -23.98
N PRO A 55 7.02 -7.85 -25.16
CA PRO A 55 6.41 -7.40 -26.40
C PRO A 55 5.17 -8.24 -26.76
N GLY A 56 4.07 -7.55 -27.05
CA GLY A 56 2.82 -8.18 -27.47
C GLY A 56 1.96 -8.75 -26.33
N LYS A 57 2.40 -8.66 -25.06
CA LYS A 57 1.58 -9.05 -23.91
C LYS A 57 0.55 -7.97 -23.58
N GLU A 58 -0.70 -8.37 -23.45
CA GLU A 58 -1.80 -7.48 -23.07
C GLU A 58 -1.78 -7.26 -21.55
N VAL A 59 -1.72 -6.00 -21.12
CA VAL A 59 -1.86 -5.66 -19.69
C VAL A 59 -3.32 -5.72 -19.29
N VAL A 60 -3.63 -6.53 -18.27
CA VAL A 60 -4.98 -6.72 -17.73
C VAL A 60 -5.27 -5.64 -16.68
N ILE A 61 -4.42 -5.53 -15.66
CA ILE A 61 -4.47 -4.49 -14.63
C ILE A 61 -3.07 -4.27 -14.09
N PHE A 62 -2.79 -3.07 -13.60
CA PHE A 62 -1.60 -2.78 -12.82
C PHE A 62 -1.95 -1.81 -11.69
N ASN A 63 -1.13 -1.79 -10.66
CA ASN A 63 -1.21 -0.81 -9.58
C ASN A 63 0.20 -0.48 -9.07
N ARG A 64 0.34 0.61 -8.33
CA ARG A 64 1.65 1.17 -7.96
C ARG A 64 1.76 1.51 -6.48
N ALA A 65 2.95 1.27 -5.95
CA ALA A 65 3.37 1.60 -4.59
C ALA A 65 4.88 1.41 -4.50
N ASP A 66 5.51 1.96 -3.47
CA ASP A 66 6.87 1.59 -3.05
C ASP A 66 6.84 0.18 -2.45
N LEU A 67 7.37 -0.82 -3.15
CA LEU A 67 7.30 -2.23 -2.73
C LEU A 67 8.49 -2.65 -1.90
N ASN A 68 9.64 -1.99 -2.05
CA ASN A 68 10.91 -2.38 -1.47
C ASN A 68 11.48 -1.36 -0.44
N ASP A 69 10.71 -0.32 -0.11
CA ASP A 69 11.05 0.75 0.84
C ASP A 69 12.27 1.60 0.43
N ASP A 70 12.45 1.81 -0.88
CA ASP A 70 13.52 2.66 -1.42
C ASP A 70 13.09 4.11 -1.71
N ASN A 71 11.85 4.47 -1.36
CA ASN A 71 11.19 5.76 -1.62
C ASN A 71 10.95 6.05 -3.11
N THR A 72 10.99 5.04 -3.97
CA THR A 72 10.55 5.14 -5.36
C THR A 72 9.27 4.33 -5.58
N GLU A 73 8.51 4.69 -6.60
CA GLU A 73 7.26 3.99 -6.90
C GLU A 73 7.56 2.81 -7.83
N ASP A 74 7.14 1.62 -7.45
CA ASP A 74 7.19 0.41 -8.27
C ASP A 74 5.81 0.10 -8.88
N MET A 75 5.73 -0.94 -9.70
CA MET A 75 4.47 -1.37 -10.34
C MET A 75 4.28 -2.88 -10.29
N VAL A 76 3.16 -3.33 -9.72
CA VAL A 76 2.67 -4.71 -9.91
C VAL A 76 1.79 -4.74 -11.15
N VAL A 77 2.03 -5.68 -12.06
CA VAL A 77 1.28 -5.82 -13.31
C VAL A 77 0.80 -7.25 -13.50
N ILE A 78 -0.48 -7.40 -13.81
CA ILE A 78 -1.09 -8.63 -14.32
C ILE A 78 -1.28 -8.49 -15.82
N PHE A 79 -0.82 -9.48 -16.58
CA PHE A 79 -0.89 -9.49 -18.03
C PHE A 79 -1.32 -10.85 -18.58
N ARG A 80 -1.84 -10.83 -19.81
CA ARG A 80 -2.34 -12.01 -20.50
C ARG A 80 -1.18 -12.86 -21.00
N GLU A 81 -1.07 -14.08 -20.49
CA GLU A 81 -0.05 -15.04 -20.94
C GLU A 81 -0.54 -15.82 -22.15
N SER A 82 -1.78 -16.31 -22.07
CA SER A 82 -2.49 -17.00 -23.14
C SER A 82 -3.98 -16.61 -23.13
N LYS A 83 -4.81 -17.18 -24.00
CA LYS A 83 -6.26 -16.91 -23.97
C LYS A 83 -6.93 -17.27 -22.64
N GLU A 84 -6.35 -18.20 -21.89
CA GLU A 84 -6.97 -18.80 -20.70
C GLU A 84 -6.18 -18.58 -19.41
N THR A 85 -5.02 -17.93 -19.47
CA THR A 85 -4.12 -17.76 -18.32
C THR A 85 -3.54 -16.35 -18.28
N ASN A 86 -3.30 -15.87 -17.06
CA ASN A 86 -2.60 -14.63 -16.80
C ASN A 86 -1.33 -14.89 -15.99
N SER A 87 -0.35 -14.00 -16.15
CA SER A 87 0.86 -13.94 -15.34
C SER A 87 0.90 -12.60 -14.61
N MET A 88 1.66 -12.54 -13.53
CA MET A 88 1.95 -11.35 -12.75
C MET A 88 3.44 -11.24 -12.47
N LEU A 89 3.94 -10.01 -12.44
CA LEU A 89 5.27 -9.67 -11.92
C LEU A 89 5.23 -8.26 -11.32
N ALA A 90 6.29 -7.87 -10.61
CA ALA A 90 6.56 -6.48 -10.27
C ALA A 90 7.68 -5.92 -11.16
N VAL A 91 7.53 -4.65 -11.57
CA VAL A 91 8.58 -3.83 -12.18
C VAL A 91 9.07 -2.87 -11.12
N LEU A 92 10.35 -3.01 -10.74
CA LEU A 92 11.00 -2.23 -9.72
C LEU A 92 11.73 -1.02 -10.33
N ASP A 93 11.63 0.16 -9.72
CA ASP A 93 12.48 1.32 -10.04
C ASP A 93 13.70 1.36 -9.12
N LEU A 94 14.81 0.79 -9.58
CA LEU A 94 16.07 0.80 -8.86
C LEU A 94 16.85 2.09 -9.17
N SER A 95 16.30 3.22 -8.73
CA SER A 95 16.90 4.56 -8.87
C SER A 95 17.26 4.95 -10.32
N GLY A 96 16.29 4.81 -11.24
CA GLY A 96 16.43 5.14 -12.65
C GLY A 96 16.86 3.98 -13.54
N SER A 97 16.99 2.78 -12.97
CA SER A 97 17.09 1.53 -13.73
C SER A 97 15.93 0.62 -13.36
N TYR A 98 15.25 0.06 -14.37
CA TYR A 98 14.10 -0.80 -14.12
C TYR A 98 14.47 -2.28 -14.17
N GLN A 99 13.82 -3.07 -13.33
CA GLN A 99 13.98 -4.52 -13.32
C GLN A 99 12.65 -5.24 -13.03
N CYS A 100 12.35 -6.28 -13.80
CA CYS A 100 11.24 -7.20 -13.49
C CYS A 100 11.66 -8.24 -12.45
N THR A 101 10.73 -8.61 -11.56
CA THR A 101 10.84 -9.82 -10.73
C THR A 101 10.63 -11.09 -11.56
N ASN A 102 10.65 -12.26 -10.92
CA ASN A 102 10.08 -13.47 -11.52
C ASN A 102 8.58 -13.28 -11.81
N GLU A 103 8.10 -14.01 -12.81
CA GLU A 103 6.68 -14.16 -13.10
C GLU A 103 6.04 -15.21 -12.18
N VAL A 104 4.79 -14.97 -11.80
CA VAL A 104 3.93 -15.91 -11.08
C VAL A 104 2.55 -15.99 -11.74
N PRO A 105 1.82 -17.12 -11.66
CA PRO A 105 0.45 -17.20 -12.17
C PRO A 105 -0.48 -16.20 -11.49
N ALA A 106 -1.44 -15.65 -12.23
CA ALA A 106 -2.40 -14.66 -11.75
C ALA A 106 -3.85 -15.03 -12.10
N PRO A 107 -4.86 -14.60 -11.33
CA PRO A 107 -6.25 -14.98 -11.58
C PRO A 107 -6.74 -14.62 -12.99
N VAL A 108 -7.66 -15.40 -13.57
CA VAL A 108 -8.12 -15.25 -14.96
C VAL A 108 -9.09 -14.06 -15.16
N SER A 109 -9.97 -13.78 -14.20
CA SER A 109 -10.92 -12.66 -14.25
C SER A 109 -11.10 -11.98 -12.89
N ASN A 110 -11.73 -10.80 -12.91
CA ASN A 110 -12.07 -10.00 -11.72
C ASN A 110 -10.86 -9.72 -10.81
N GLN A 111 -9.73 -9.38 -11.43
CA GLN A 111 -8.48 -9.15 -10.71
C GLN A 111 -8.54 -7.89 -9.88
N VAL A 112 -8.04 -7.99 -8.65
CA VAL A 112 -7.82 -6.84 -7.76
C VAL A 112 -6.41 -6.92 -7.21
N ILE A 113 -5.71 -5.78 -7.18
CA ILE A 113 -4.40 -5.60 -6.54
C ILE A 113 -4.58 -4.53 -5.45
N GLN A 114 -4.31 -4.90 -4.20
CA GLN A 114 -4.41 -4.01 -3.05
C GLN A 114 -3.14 -4.03 -2.21
N PHE A 115 -2.46 -2.90 -2.10
CA PHE A 115 -1.31 -2.74 -1.20
C PHE A 115 -1.76 -2.65 0.25
N LYS A 116 -1.05 -3.34 1.14
CA LYS A 116 -1.36 -3.35 2.55
C LYS A 116 -0.10 -3.66 3.35
N ASP A 117 0.28 -2.74 4.21
CA ASP A 117 1.25 -2.98 5.27
C ASP A 117 0.60 -3.84 6.36
N ILE A 118 0.83 -5.16 6.27
CA ILE A 118 0.15 -6.16 7.13
C ILE A 118 0.90 -6.33 8.45
N ASP A 119 2.23 -6.35 8.39
CA ASP A 119 3.09 -6.62 9.54
C ASP A 119 3.86 -5.40 10.09
N GLN A 120 3.62 -4.20 9.54
CA GLN A 120 4.25 -2.93 9.92
C GLN A 120 5.76 -2.90 9.65
N LYS A 121 6.21 -3.61 8.60
CA LYS A 121 7.62 -3.69 8.23
C LYS A 121 7.77 -3.69 6.71
N PRO A 122 8.85 -3.08 6.20
CA PRO A 122 9.24 -3.30 4.82
C PRO A 122 9.76 -4.73 4.63
N PRO A 123 9.73 -5.26 3.40
CA PRO A 123 9.08 -4.74 2.19
C PRO A 123 7.53 -4.74 2.25
N LEU A 124 6.88 -3.80 1.56
CA LEU A 124 5.42 -3.63 1.56
C LEU A 124 4.72 -4.84 0.91
N GLU A 125 3.70 -5.38 1.59
CA GLU A 125 2.90 -6.46 1.02
C GLU A 125 1.77 -5.97 0.14
N PHE A 126 1.29 -6.89 -0.70
CA PHE A 126 0.08 -6.67 -1.46
C PHE A 126 -0.73 -7.94 -1.61
N ILE A 127 -2.02 -7.70 -1.73
CA ILE A 127 -3.06 -8.70 -1.89
C ILE A 127 -3.44 -8.75 -3.36
N VAL A 128 -3.48 -9.96 -3.90
CA VAL A 128 -4.05 -10.26 -5.21
C VAL A 128 -5.27 -11.14 -5.03
N GLN A 129 -6.36 -10.79 -5.70
CA GLN A 129 -7.59 -11.56 -5.69
C GLN A 129 -8.14 -11.69 -7.10
N GLY A 130 -8.89 -12.75 -7.36
CA GLY A 130 -9.65 -12.89 -8.60
C GLY A 130 -10.28 -14.27 -8.75
N MET A 131 -10.63 -14.62 -9.97
CA MET A 131 -11.50 -15.76 -10.25
C MET A 131 -11.13 -16.51 -11.54
N LYS A 132 -11.60 -17.75 -11.65
CA LYS A 132 -11.74 -18.52 -12.91
C LYS A 132 -13.05 -19.30 -12.88
N GLY A 133 -14.04 -18.84 -13.63
CA GLY A 133 -15.40 -19.39 -13.52
C GLY A 133 -15.93 -19.22 -12.10
N ALA A 134 -16.24 -20.35 -11.43
CA ALA A 134 -16.74 -20.35 -10.05
C ALA A 134 -15.62 -20.37 -8.98
N ASN A 135 -14.36 -20.58 -9.38
CA ASN A 135 -13.24 -20.65 -8.45
C ASN A 135 -12.77 -19.24 -8.10
N VAL A 136 -12.60 -18.96 -6.81
CA VAL A 136 -12.08 -17.69 -6.29
C VAL A 136 -10.74 -17.98 -5.64
N GLY A 137 -9.76 -17.11 -5.86
CA GLY A 137 -8.47 -17.19 -5.19
C GLY A 137 -8.02 -15.85 -4.66
N TYR A 138 -7.15 -15.93 -3.66
CA TYR A 138 -6.54 -14.82 -2.96
C TYR A 138 -5.11 -15.21 -2.58
N ALA A 139 -4.16 -14.29 -2.70
CA ALA A 139 -2.83 -14.43 -2.15
C ALA A 139 -2.25 -13.10 -1.66
N ILE A 140 -1.32 -13.21 -0.72
CA ILE A 140 -0.47 -12.14 -0.21
C ILE A 140 0.92 -12.35 -0.78
N TYR A 141 1.45 -11.32 -1.42
CA TYR A 141 2.80 -11.32 -1.96
C TYR A 141 3.64 -10.22 -1.33
N ARG A 142 4.96 -10.43 -1.41
CA ARG A 142 5.97 -9.45 -1.05
C ARG A 142 7.15 -9.55 -2.01
N VAL A 143 7.78 -8.41 -2.32
CA VAL A 143 9.01 -8.39 -3.11
C VAL A 143 10.20 -8.56 -2.17
N GLU A 144 10.96 -9.65 -2.36
CA GLU A 144 12.20 -9.93 -1.63
C GLU A 144 13.39 -9.86 -2.60
N GLY A 145 14.08 -8.71 -2.60
CA GLY A 145 15.12 -8.40 -3.58
C GLY A 145 14.55 -8.32 -4.99
N THR A 146 14.85 -9.31 -5.83
CA THR A 146 14.34 -9.37 -7.22
C THR A 146 13.31 -10.48 -7.42
N LYS A 147 12.75 -11.00 -6.33
CA LYS A 147 11.76 -12.06 -6.36
C LYS A 147 10.43 -11.59 -5.83
N LEU A 148 9.38 -12.05 -6.48
CA LEU A 148 8.02 -11.94 -5.99
C LEU A 148 7.66 -13.22 -5.26
N GLU A 149 7.61 -13.14 -3.93
CA GLU A 149 7.42 -14.27 -3.03
C GLU A 149 5.94 -14.36 -2.60
N ASP A 150 5.37 -15.57 -2.66
CA ASP A 150 4.04 -15.90 -2.14
C ASP A 150 4.16 -16.16 -0.63
N LEU A 151 3.64 -15.24 0.18
CA LEU A 151 3.64 -15.37 1.63
C LEU A 151 2.50 -16.27 2.12
N PHE A 152 1.37 -16.25 1.40
CA PHE A 152 0.18 -17.00 1.71
C PHE A 152 -0.80 -16.96 0.54
N GLY A 153 -1.36 -18.11 0.17
CA GLY A 153 -2.39 -18.19 -0.87
C GLY A 153 -3.46 -19.24 -0.58
N GLU A 154 -4.70 -18.92 -0.94
CA GLU A 154 -5.85 -19.81 -0.88
C GLU A 154 -6.62 -19.75 -2.22
N GLY A 155 -6.98 -20.90 -2.79
CA GLY A 155 -7.75 -20.98 -4.05
C GLY A 155 -7.01 -20.58 -5.34
N MET A 156 -5.78 -20.04 -5.24
CA MET A 156 -5.00 -19.55 -6.39
C MET A 156 -4.75 -20.63 -7.46
N LYS A 157 -4.49 -21.87 -7.04
CA LYS A 157 -4.24 -23.00 -7.97
C LYS A 157 -5.40 -23.26 -8.94
N ASP A 158 -6.62 -22.94 -8.52
CA ASP A 158 -7.84 -23.21 -9.28
C ASP A 158 -8.37 -21.97 -10.03
N CYS A 159 -7.84 -20.78 -9.72
CA CYS A 159 -8.26 -19.52 -10.33
C CYS A 159 -7.26 -18.89 -11.31
N CYS A 160 -6.03 -19.40 -11.37
CA CYS A 160 -4.98 -18.93 -12.28
C CYS A 160 -4.96 -19.67 -13.65
#